data_AF-A0AAX4IZ45-F1
#
_entry.id   AF-A0AAX4IZ45-F1
#
_cell.length_a   1.000
_cell.length_b   1.000
_cell.length_c   1.000
_cell.angle_alpha   90.00
_cell.angle_beta   90.00
_cell.angle_gamma   90.00
#
_symmetry.space_group_name_H-M   'P 1'
#
loop_
_entity.id
_entity.type
_entity.pdbx_description
1 polymer ?
#
loop_
_entity_poly.entity_id
_entity_poly.type
_entity_poly.pdbx_seq_one_letter_code
_entity_poly.pdbx_strand_id
1 'polypeptide(L)'
;MRFSLIAVLTLAAAMQDVLASHCRIADVAGDCCWGGNNGRDACLRHRTGANVCRSPNMAYNFCRNVYRTGPDGKQIAISETCDADCCNTITGEGIGCPK
;
A
#
# COMPACT_ATOMS: atom_id res chain seq x y z
N MET A 1 4.50 0.39 -53.05
CA MET A 1 4.63 -0.52 -51.89
C MET A 1 5.50 0.17 -50.84
N ARG A 2 5.41 -0.25 -49.55
CA ARG A 2 6.40 0.01 -48.46
C ARG A 2 6.45 1.47 -47.94
N PHE A 3 6.55 1.76 -46.63
CA PHE A 3 6.44 0.93 -45.41
C PHE A 3 5.71 1.74 -44.32
N SER A 4 4.82 1.12 -43.54
CA SER A 4 4.34 1.69 -42.28
C SER A 4 5.34 1.36 -41.16
N LEU A 5 6.08 2.35 -40.69
CA LEU A 5 6.94 2.22 -39.51
C LEU A 5 6.11 2.51 -38.26
N ILE A 6 5.61 1.44 -37.62
CA ILE A 6 4.99 1.54 -36.29
C ILE A 6 6.11 1.77 -35.28
N ALA A 7 6.26 3.01 -34.81
CA ALA A 7 7.16 3.34 -33.73
C ALA A 7 6.61 2.78 -32.41
N VAL A 8 7.10 1.62 -32.00
CA VAL A 8 6.81 1.05 -30.68
C VAL A 8 7.58 1.85 -29.63
N LEU A 9 6.90 2.83 -29.03
CA LEU A 9 7.38 3.55 -27.85
C LEU A 9 7.42 2.59 -26.66
N THR A 10 8.59 2.01 -26.41
CA THR A 10 8.86 1.25 -25.19
C THR A 10 8.81 2.20 -23.99
N LEU A 11 7.75 2.12 -23.19
CA LEU A 11 7.73 2.76 -21.87
C LEU A 11 8.78 2.07 -20.99
N ALA A 12 9.97 2.64 -20.94
CA ALA A 12 10.90 2.41 -19.85
C ALA A 12 10.29 3.03 -18.60
N ALA A 13 9.45 2.26 -17.90
CA ALA A 13 9.02 2.60 -16.56
C ALA A 13 10.29 2.67 -15.70
N ALA A 14 10.73 3.89 -15.42
CA ALA A 14 11.79 4.12 -14.46
C ALA A 14 11.28 3.58 -13.12
N MET A 15 11.79 2.41 -12.73
CA MET A 15 11.61 1.91 -11.38
C MET A 15 12.44 2.84 -10.50
N GLN A 16 11.79 3.91 -10.06
CA GLN A 16 12.20 4.57 -8.84
C GLN A 16 12.13 3.47 -7.78
N ASP A 17 13.24 3.25 -7.08
CA ASP A 17 13.26 2.51 -5.81
C ASP A 17 12.44 3.31 -4.80
N VAL A 18 11.11 3.25 -4.94
CA VAL A 18 10.22 3.76 -3.93
C VAL A 18 10.47 2.86 -2.74
N LEU A 19 11.02 3.45 -1.69
CA LEU A 19 11.06 2.89 -0.34
C LEU A 19 9.63 2.83 0.23
N ALA A 20 8.80 1.97 -0.38
CA ALA A 20 8.35 0.74 0.27
C ALA A 20 8.55 0.74 1.81
N SER A 21 7.45 0.64 2.57
CA SER A 21 7.48 0.56 4.05
C SER A 21 6.50 -0.50 4.58
N HIS A 22 6.92 -1.60 5.23
CA HIS A 22 5.96 -2.70 5.54
C HIS A 22 5.01 -2.32 6.65
N CYS A 23 3.99 -3.15 6.69
CA CYS A 23 3.31 -3.45 7.91
C CYS A 23 4.34 -3.96 8.93
N ARG A 24 4.83 -3.07 9.80
CA ARG A 24 5.50 -3.46 11.03
C ARG A 24 4.45 -4.05 11.98
N ILE A 25 4.16 -5.32 11.73
CA ILE A 25 3.32 -6.22 12.52
C ILE A 25 4.12 -6.58 13.80
N ALA A 26 4.51 -5.55 14.55
CA ALA A 26 5.76 -5.50 15.32
C ALA A 26 7.03 -5.62 14.44
N ASP A 27 8.17 -5.24 15.01
CA ASP A 27 9.47 -4.84 14.44
C ASP A 27 10.10 -5.41 13.12
N VAL A 28 9.40 -5.65 11.98
CA VAL A 28 10.09 -5.90 10.67
C VAL A 28 9.46 -5.27 9.41
N ALA A 29 10.35 -5.02 8.42
CA ALA A 29 10.19 -4.93 6.96
C ALA A 29 9.91 -3.52 6.34
N GLY A 30 9.73 -3.27 5.02
CA GLY A 30 9.19 -4.04 3.86
C GLY A 30 8.26 -3.14 3.01
N ASP A 31 7.03 -3.52 2.62
CA ASP A 31 6.01 -2.64 1.98
C ASP A 31 4.49 -2.95 2.21
N CYS A 32 3.76 -2.23 3.10
CA CYS A 32 2.29 -2.17 3.27
C CYS A 32 1.75 -1.38 4.50
N CYS A 33 0.42 -1.20 4.56
CA CYS A 33 -0.39 -0.79 5.72
C CYS A 33 -1.59 -1.76 5.94
N TRP A 34 -2.30 -1.65 7.08
CA TRP A 34 -3.55 -2.37 7.37
C TRP A 34 -4.78 -1.68 6.74
N GLY A 35 -5.52 -2.39 5.89
CA GLY A 35 -6.60 -1.83 5.07
C GLY A 35 -8.01 -1.82 5.68
N GLY A 36 -8.96 -1.38 4.85
CA GLY A 36 -10.34 -1.09 5.24
C GLY A 36 -10.53 0.25 5.97
N ASN A 37 -11.79 0.70 6.09
CA ASN A 37 -12.19 2.04 6.57
C ASN A 37 -11.64 2.48 7.94
N ASN A 38 -11.12 1.56 8.77
CA ASN A 38 -10.51 1.89 10.06
C ASN A 38 -9.10 1.29 10.25
N GLY A 39 -8.63 0.37 9.40
CA GLY A 39 -7.38 -0.41 9.57
C GLY A 39 -7.35 -1.37 10.78
N ARG A 40 -7.96 -0.97 11.90
CA ARG A 40 -8.07 -1.74 13.15
C ARG A 40 -8.67 -3.12 12.94
N ASP A 41 -9.71 -3.24 12.11
CA ASP A 41 -10.46 -4.49 11.97
C ASP A 41 -9.65 -5.55 11.22
N ALA A 42 -8.90 -5.15 10.18
CA ALA A 42 -7.92 -6.00 9.50
C ALA A 42 -6.79 -6.44 10.45
N CYS A 43 -6.23 -5.50 11.22
CA CYS A 43 -5.24 -5.81 12.27
C CYS A 43 -5.80 -6.83 13.29
N LEU A 44 -7.03 -6.64 13.77
CA LEU A 44 -7.66 -7.55 14.73
C LEU A 44 -7.93 -8.94 14.15
N ARG A 45 -8.36 -9.04 12.87
CA ARG A 45 -8.52 -10.33 12.16
C ARG A 45 -7.20 -11.09 12.11
N HIS A 46 -6.15 -10.47 11.59
CA HIS A 46 -4.86 -11.12 11.33
C HIS A 46 -4.01 -11.34 12.60
N ARG A 47 -4.18 -10.52 13.63
CA ARG A 47 -3.45 -10.65 14.92
C ARG A 47 -4.28 -11.33 16.01
N THR A 48 -5.32 -12.09 15.64
CA THR A 48 -6.16 -12.88 16.58
C THR A 48 -6.65 -12.03 17.77
N GLY A 49 -7.07 -10.80 17.49
CA GLY A 49 -7.57 -9.86 18.49
C GLY A 49 -6.53 -9.17 19.38
N ALA A 50 -5.23 -9.21 19.04
CA ALA A 50 -4.15 -8.64 19.85
C ALA A 50 -4.37 -7.18 20.25
N ASN A 51 -4.08 -6.87 21.52
CA ASN A 51 -4.28 -5.53 22.10
C ASN A 51 -3.48 -4.42 21.43
N VAL A 52 -2.37 -4.76 20.74
CA VAL A 52 -1.59 -3.78 19.97
C VAL A 52 -2.42 -3.09 18.88
N CYS A 53 -3.41 -3.76 18.29
CA CYS A 53 -4.34 -3.18 17.30
C CYS A 53 -5.32 -2.14 17.91
N ARG A 54 -5.47 -2.13 19.24
CA ARG A 54 -6.30 -1.16 19.98
C ARG A 54 -5.49 0.05 20.46
N SER A 55 -4.16 -0.01 20.40
CA SER A 55 -3.28 1.11 20.79
C SER A 55 -3.48 2.32 19.86
N PRO A 56 -3.55 3.56 20.40
CA PRO A 56 -3.48 4.78 19.59
C PRO A 56 -2.24 4.81 18.69
N ASN A 57 -1.12 4.25 19.18
CA ASN A 57 0.15 4.14 18.46
C ASN A 57 0.13 3.07 17.34
N MET A 58 -1.04 2.50 16.99
CA MET A 58 -1.20 1.69 15.77
C MET A 58 -1.86 2.49 14.63
N ALA A 59 -2.44 3.66 14.91
CA ALA A 59 -3.23 4.41 13.93
C ALA A 59 -2.45 4.82 12.67
N TYR A 60 -1.14 5.07 12.77
CA TYR A 60 -0.31 5.41 11.61
C TYR A 60 -0.06 4.22 10.67
N ASN A 61 -0.33 2.98 11.08
CA ASN A 61 -0.22 1.79 10.24
C ASN A 61 -1.54 1.47 9.50
N PHE A 62 -2.58 2.29 9.65
CA PHE A 62 -3.88 2.07 9.00
C PHE A 62 -3.94 2.83 7.67
N CYS A 63 -4.33 2.16 6.58
CA CYS A 63 -4.27 2.69 5.21
C CYS A 63 -5.09 3.97 4.97
N ARG A 64 -6.05 4.27 5.84
CA ARG A 64 -6.78 5.56 5.87
C ARG A 64 -5.95 6.77 6.32
N ASN A 65 -4.79 6.51 6.94
CA ASN A 65 -3.87 7.50 7.50
C ASN A 65 -2.48 7.42 6.82
N VAL A 66 -2.33 6.55 5.82
CA VAL A 66 -1.13 6.42 4.99
C VAL A 66 -1.46 6.92 3.60
N TYR A 67 -0.56 7.70 3.01
CA TYR A 67 -0.79 8.40 1.74
C TYR A 67 0.33 8.11 0.75
N ARG A 68 -0.02 8.18 -0.54
CA ARG A 68 0.92 8.17 -1.66
C ARG A 68 0.66 9.36 -2.57
N THR A 69 1.70 9.79 -3.28
CA THR A 69 1.58 10.83 -4.32
C THR A 69 0.96 10.22 -5.58
N GLY A 70 -0.18 10.75 -6.00
CA GLY A 70 -0.87 10.38 -7.24
C GLY A 70 -0.25 11.00 -8.50
N PRO A 71 -0.74 10.62 -9.70
CA PRO A 71 -0.20 11.10 -10.98
C PRO A 71 -0.32 12.62 -11.20
N ASP A 72 -1.22 13.27 -10.47
CA ASP A 72 -1.46 14.72 -10.48
C ASP A 72 -0.76 15.46 -9.32
N GLY A 73 0.11 14.77 -8.57
CA GLY A 73 0.83 15.29 -7.42
C GLY A 73 0.01 15.38 -6.12
N LYS A 74 -1.28 15.00 -6.12
CA LYS A 74 -2.10 15.00 -4.89
C LYS A 74 -1.73 13.83 -3.98
N GLN A 75 -1.98 13.99 -2.69
CA GLN A 75 -1.92 12.87 -1.74
C GLN A 75 -3.23 12.07 -1.83
N ILE A 76 -3.11 10.77 -2.04
CA ILE A 76 -4.21 9.79 -2.08
C ILE A 76 -4.02 8.84 -0.90
N ALA A 77 -5.04 8.67 -0.06
CA ALA A 77 -4.97 7.69 1.03
C ALA A 77 -4.98 6.27 0.46
N ILE A 78 -4.19 5.35 1.02
CA ILE A 78 -4.11 3.98 0.49
C ILE A 78 -5.46 3.25 0.55
N SER A 79 -6.32 3.60 1.52
CA SER A 79 -7.69 3.09 1.59
C SER A 79 -8.62 3.53 0.45
N GLU A 80 -8.23 4.53 -0.37
CA GLU A 80 -9.01 4.93 -1.55
C GLU A 80 -8.80 3.99 -2.74
N THR A 81 -7.69 3.24 -2.77
CA THR A 81 -7.37 2.32 -3.88
C THR A 81 -7.24 0.85 -3.46
N CYS A 82 -7.26 0.54 -2.15
CA CYS A 82 -7.16 -0.82 -1.63
C CYS A 82 -8.24 -1.14 -0.58
N ASP A 83 -8.96 -2.25 -0.80
CA ASP A 83 -9.98 -2.82 0.09
C ASP A 83 -9.56 -4.18 0.71
N ALA A 84 -8.25 -4.50 0.69
CA ALA A 84 -7.72 -5.73 1.29
C ALA A 84 -7.34 -5.53 2.77
N ASP A 85 -7.11 -6.63 3.50
CA ASP A 85 -6.63 -6.56 4.89
C ASP A 85 -5.23 -5.92 5.01
N CYS A 86 -4.36 -6.10 4.01
CA CYS A 86 -3.09 -5.39 3.88
C CYS A 86 -2.90 -4.84 2.47
N CYS A 87 -2.32 -3.65 2.38
CA CYS A 87 -2.20 -2.90 1.13
C CYS A 87 -0.79 -2.36 0.95
N ASN A 88 -0.18 -2.56 -0.22
CA ASN A 88 1.11 -1.96 -0.58
C ASN A 88 0.99 -0.43 -0.60
N THR A 89 1.97 0.29 -0.02
CA THR A 89 1.89 1.76 0.13
C THR A 89 2.40 2.52 -1.10
N ILE A 90 3.05 1.85 -2.06
CA ILE A 90 3.44 2.40 -3.36
C ILE A 90 2.30 2.29 -4.38
N THR A 91 1.90 1.06 -4.69
CA THR A 91 0.93 0.77 -5.76
C THR A 91 -0.48 1.12 -5.31
N GLY A 92 -0.73 1.05 -4.01
CA GLY A 92 -2.06 1.19 -3.42
C GLY A 92 -2.95 -0.01 -3.71
N GLU A 93 -2.37 -1.19 -3.97
CA GLU A 93 -3.06 -2.45 -4.24
C GLU A 93 -3.07 -3.37 -3.01
N GLY A 94 -4.00 -4.32 -2.99
CA GLY A 94 -4.07 -5.35 -1.96
C GLY A 94 -2.94 -6.38 -2.08
N ILE A 95 -2.34 -6.75 -0.95
CA ILE A 95 -1.29 -7.77 -0.88
C ILE A 95 -1.60 -8.83 0.19
N GLY A 96 -0.90 -9.96 0.12
CA GLY A 96 -0.86 -10.90 1.25
C GLY A 96 -0.26 -10.22 2.48
N CYS A 97 -0.96 -10.28 3.61
CA CYS A 97 -0.46 -9.71 4.85
C CYS A 97 0.86 -10.36 5.29
N PRO A 98 1.87 -9.56 5.69
CA PRO A 98 3.11 -10.07 6.25
C PRO A 98 2.88 -10.89 7.54
N LYS A 99 3.83 -11.75 7.87
CA LYS A 99 3.81 -12.61 9.06
C LYS A 99 4.94 -12.22 10.01
#